data_AF-A0A0M3IYD5-F1
#
_entry.id   AF-A0A0M3IYD5-F1
#
_cell.length_a   1.000
_cell.length_b   1.000
_cell.length_c   1.000
_cell.angle_alpha   90.00
_cell.angle_beta   90.00
_cell.angle_gamma   90.00
#
_symmetry.space_group_name_H-M   'P 1'
#
loop_
_entity.id
_entity.type
_entity.pdbx_description
1 polymer ?
#
loop_
_entity_poly.entity_id
_entity_poly.type
_entity_poly.pdbx_seq_one_letter_code
_entity_poly.pdbx_strand_id
1 'polypeptide(L)'
;MHITLLQVFLLLFTAAFQLTAVECLRELVYVQAIWRHGDRAPTKYPYPNDKYTEQYWPRGWGHLTSTGMKQLYRLGHFFRQRYGNYIGSRYNVSEVRSSVMATSVDRATESAQAMLRGLFPMWQPVPFHSTTPGEPDPVSSDHNAKVGLAEVLRIHNLLHNMTQPDWLYKKWPNHNYDTTYEIVQKIKLRSRLNQFNSPTKAMLRGGLLAGHFLQRALNVSKGVRLSPSKMMLYSSHDVTIQPLLHALGINNDLLVPYAGCLIMEVYKTWAGKFEVEVCYHKLTF
;
A
#
# COMPACT_ATOMS: atom_id res chain seq x y z
N MET A 1 -63.96 15.84 -1.89
CA MET A 1 -62.63 15.76 -1.24
C MET A 1 -61.58 15.77 -2.34
N HIS A 2 -61.15 16.96 -2.78
CA HIS A 2 -60.27 17.11 -3.94
C HIS A 2 -58.81 17.12 -3.49
N ILE A 3 -58.14 15.98 -3.66
CA ILE A 3 -56.68 15.92 -3.60
C ILE A 3 -56.18 16.56 -4.89
N THR A 4 -55.46 17.67 -4.78
CA THR A 4 -54.93 18.39 -5.94
C THR A 4 -53.72 17.67 -6.50
N LEU A 5 -53.50 17.75 -7.83
CA LEU A 5 -52.31 17.20 -8.50
C LEU A 5 -51.00 17.63 -7.83
N LEU A 6 -50.97 18.83 -7.24
CA LEU A 6 -49.84 19.35 -6.47
C LEU A 6 -49.56 18.55 -5.18
N GLN A 7 -50.61 18.10 -4.48
CA GLN A 7 -50.47 17.28 -3.26
C GLN A 7 -50.01 15.86 -3.58
N VAL A 8 -50.46 15.30 -4.71
CA VAL A 8 -49.96 13.99 -5.20
C VAL A 8 -48.50 14.09 -5.61
N PHE A 9 -48.11 15.18 -6.29
CA PHE A 9 -46.71 15.42 -6.68
C PHE A 9 -45.82 15.63 -5.46
N LEU A 10 -46.27 16.39 -4.45
CA LEU A 10 -45.52 16.63 -3.22
C LEU A 10 -45.34 15.35 -2.40
N LEU A 11 -46.37 14.51 -2.29
CA LEU A 11 -46.31 13.20 -1.61
C LEU A 11 -45.37 12.23 -2.35
N LEU A 12 -45.45 12.15 -3.68
CA LEU A 12 -44.55 11.32 -4.49
C LEU A 12 -43.11 11.83 -4.45
N PHE A 13 -42.90 13.15 -4.39
CA PHE A 13 -41.57 13.74 -4.24
C PHE A 13 -40.97 13.44 -2.86
N THR A 14 -41.77 13.52 -1.78
CA THR A 14 -41.30 13.12 -0.44
C THR A 14 -41.02 11.62 -0.32
N ALA A 15 -41.83 10.76 -0.94
CA ALA A 15 -41.63 9.32 -0.94
C ALA A 15 -40.41 8.91 -1.79
N ALA A 16 -40.19 9.56 -2.93
CA ALA A 16 -38.99 9.36 -3.76
C ALA A 16 -37.72 9.88 -3.06
N PHE A 17 -37.79 11.01 -2.34
CA PHE A 17 -36.67 11.55 -1.56
C PHE A 17 -36.34 10.69 -0.34
N GLN A 18 -37.33 10.01 0.25
CA GLN A 18 -37.11 9.01 1.31
C GLN A 18 -36.54 7.69 0.77
N LEU A 19 -36.84 7.30 -0.46
CA LEU A 19 -36.30 6.08 -1.06
C LEU A 19 -34.85 6.21 -1.54
N THR A 20 -34.35 7.42 -1.81
CA THR A 20 -32.99 7.66 -2.35
C THR A 20 -31.93 7.95 -1.28
N ALA A 21 -32.27 7.94 0.00
CA ALA A 21 -31.33 8.29 1.08
C ALA A 21 -31.25 7.25 2.20
N VAL A 22 -31.50 5.96 1.90
CA VAL A 22 -30.87 4.89 2.67
C VAL A 22 -29.48 4.65 2.07
N GLU A 23 -28.60 5.64 2.15
CA GLU A 23 -27.20 5.27 2.34
C GLU A 23 -27.21 4.40 3.58
N CYS A 24 -26.83 3.13 3.44
CA CYS A 24 -26.72 2.24 4.58
C CYS A 24 -25.72 2.89 5.54
N LEU A 25 -26.24 3.58 6.56
CA LEU A 25 -25.44 4.25 7.59
C LEU A 25 -24.53 3.19 8.19
N ARG A 26 -23.25 3.26 7.84
CA ARG A 26 -22.21 2.35 8.31
C ARG A 26 -21.10 3.16 8.96
N GLU A 27 -20.66 2.71 10.12
CA GLU A 27 -19.61 3.34 10.90
C GLU A 27 -18.29 2.64 10.63
N LEU A 28 -17.22 3.40 10.37
CA LEU A 28 -15.87 2.85 10.30
C LEU A 28 -15.42 2.44 11.70
N VAL A 29 -15.16 1.15 11.91
CA VAL A 29 -14.80 0.61 13.24
C VAL A 29 -13.36 0.10 13.31
N TYR A 30 -12.72 -0.16 12.16
CA TYR A 30 -11.32 -0.58 12.14
C TYR A 30 -10.66 -0.31 10.79
N VAL A 31 -9.37 -0.01 10.82
CA VAL A 31 -8.52 0.11 9.62
C VAL A 31 -7.25 -0.70 9.80
N GLN A 32 -6.83 -1.39 8.76
CA GLN A 32 -5.47 -1.89 8.66
C GLN A 32 -4.92 -1.64 7.27
N ALA A 33 -3.66 -1.23 7.18
CA ALA A 33 -3.05 -0.90 5.91
C ALA A 33 -1.60 -1.34 5.84
N ILE A 34 -1.17 -1.76 4.66
CA ILE A 34 0.21 -2.12 4.35
C ILE A 34 0.66 -1.38 3.09
N TRP A 35 1.85 -0.77 3.14
CA TRP A 35 2.41 -0.04 2.00
C TRP A 35 3.84 -0.46 1.69
N ARG A 36 4.17 -0.35 0.41
CA ARG A 36 5.54 -0.50 -0.07
C ARG A 36 6.32 0.75 0.31
N HIS A 37 7.58 0.60 0.72
CA HIS A 37 8.50 1.73 0.83
C HIS A 37 8.46 2.65 -0.39
N GLY A 38 8.86 3.91 -0.20
CA GLY A 38 8.94 4.89 -1.27
C GLY A 38 10.13 4.64 -2.19
N ASP A 39 10.27 5.51 -3.20
CA ASP A 39 11.41 5.53 -4.09
C ASP A 39 12.76 5.59 -3.35
N ARG A 40 13.75 4.87 -3.87
CA ARG A 40 15.03 4.66 -3.18
C ARG A 40 16.18 4.53 -4.18
N ALA A 41 17.39 4.74 -3.70
CA ALA A 41 18.59 4.41 -4.45
C ALA A 41 18.64 2.89 -4.75
N PRO A 42 19.30 2.48 -5.86
CA PRO A 42 19.75 1.10 -6.04
C PRO A 42 20.54 0.61 -4.82
N THR A 43 20.59 -0.69 -4.56
CA THR A 43 21.37 -1.21 -3.41
C THR A 43 22.84 -1.42 -3.73
N LYS A 44 23.23 -1.29 -5.01
CA LYS A 44 24.58 -1.43 -5.56
C LYS A 44 24.58 -0.99 -7.03
N TYR A 45 25.74 -1.08 -7.69
CA TYR A 45 25.86 -0.90 -9.13
C TYR A 45 24.83 -1.71 -9.92
N PRO A 46 23.99 -1.05 -10.72
CA PRO A 46 22.91 -1.69 -11.49
C PRO A 46 23.41 -2.61 -12.60
N TYR A 47 24.48 -2.18 -13.28
CA TYR A 47 25.19 -2.91 -14.33
C TYR A 47 26.64 -2.37 -14.42
N PRO A 48 27.59 -3.15 -14.99
CA PRO A 48 29.02 -2.84 -14.89
C PRO A 48 29.45 -1.44 -15.37
N ASN A 49 28.73 -0.88 -16.34
CA ASN A 49 29.07 0.42 -16.96
C ASN A 49 28.02 1.50 -16.68
N ASP A 50 27.29 1.40 -15.56
CA ASP A 50 26.36 2.45 -15.17
C ASP A 50 27.13 3.71 -14.75
N LYS A 51 26.84 4.84 -15.40
CA LYS A 51 27.48 6.12 -15.08
C LYS A 51 27.02 6.72 -13.76
N TYR A 52 25.87 6.27 -13.24
CA TYR A 52 25.30 6.76 -11.98
C TYR A 52 25.82 5.96 -10.79
N THR A 53 27.01 6.34 -10.32
CA THR A 53 27.63 5.81 -9.11
C THR A 53 26.94 6.32 -7.84
N GLU A 54 27.39 5.90 -6.65
CA GLU A 54 26.80 6.33 -5.37
C GLU A 54 26.76 7.85 -5.19
N GLN A 55 27.67 8.59 -5.82
CA GLN A 55 27.71 10.06 -5.75
C GLN A 55 26.44 10.75 -6.25
N TYR A 56 25.64 10.07 -7.09
CA TYR A 56 24.35 10.57 -7.58
C TYR A 56 23.20 10.29 -6.60
N TRP A 57 23.49 9.63 -5.48
CA TRP A 57 22.55 9.25 -4.43
C TRP A 57 22.99 9.92 -3.12
N PRO A 58 22.51 11.14 -2.82
CA PRO A 58 22.98 11.92 -1.66
C PRO A 58 22.82 11.24 -0.29
N ARG A 59 21.96 10.22 -0.23
CA ARG A 59 21.71 9.41 0.97
C ARG A 59 22.39 8.03 0.93
N GLY A 60 23.23 7.77 -0.07
CA GLY A 60 23.88 6.48 -0.27
C GLY A 60 22.97 5.41 -0.87
N TRP A 61 23.56 4.25 -1.16
CA TRP A 61 22.85 3.11 -1.73
C TRP A 61 21.74 2.57 -0.81
N GLY A 62 20.64 2.12 -1.40
CA GLY A 62 19.54 1.45 -0.71
C GLY A 62 18.65 2.33 0.18
N HIS A 63 19.07 3.56 0.49
CA HIS A 63 18.29 4.52 1.28
C HIS A 63 17.15 5.17 0.48
N LEU A 64 16.12 5.62 1.20
CA LEU A 64 14.98 6.32 0.63
C LEU A 64 15.44 7.65 0.01
N THR A 65 14.97 8.00 -1.18
CA THR A 65 15.31 9.29 -1.81
C THR A 65 14.41 10.40 -1.28
N SER A 66 14.74 11.66 -1.59
CA SER A 66 13.83 12.79 -1.34
C SER A 66 12.48 12.63 -2.05
N THR A 67 12.47 11.98 -3.22
CA THR A 67 11.23 11.61 -3.93
C THR A 67 10.46 10.60 -3.11
N GLY A 68 11.09 9.52 -2.64
CA GLY A 68 10.44 8.49 -1.81
C GLY A 68 9.89 9.02 -0.49
N MET A 69 10.61 9.92 0.17
CA MET A 69 10.12 10.60 1.37
C MET A 69 8.85 11.42 1.07
N LYS A 70 8.83 12.19 -0.03
CA LYS A 70 7.64 12.96 -0.44
C LYS A 70 6.46 12.06 -0.79
N GLN A 71 6.69 10.93 -1.45
CA GLN A 71 5.65 9.96 -1.77
C GLN A 71 4.95 9.48 -0.51
N LEU A 72 5.72 9.08 0.51
CA LEU A 72 5.16 8.56 1.74
C LEU A 72 4.56 9.64 2.62
N TYR A 73 5.14 10.84 2.64
CA TYR A 73 4.50 12.00 3.27
C TYR A 73 3.11 12.28 2.67
N ARG A 74 2.98 12.22 1.34
CA ARG A 74 1.69 12.36 0.64
C ARG A 74 0.72 11.23 0.97
N LEU A 75 1.21 9.99 1.06
CA LEU A 75 0.40 8.86 1.53
C LEU A 75 -0.13 9.12 2.95
N GLY A 76 0.73 9.58 3.85
CA GLY A 76 0.33 9.97 5.21
C GLY A 76 -0.72 11.09 5.22
N HIS A 77 -0.56 12.09 4.36
CA HIS A 77 -1.52 13.17 4.20
C HIS A 77 -2.88 12.67 3.67
N PHE A 78 -2.87 11.72 2.72
CA PHE A 78 -4.08 11.05 2.26
C PHE A 78 -4.79 10.33 3.42
N PHE A 79 -4.05 9.59 4.26
CA PHE A 79 -4.63 8.97 5.47
C PHE A 79 -5.15 10.02 6.46
N ARG A 80 -4.46 11.15 6.62
CA ARG A 80 -4.91 12.26 7.48
C ARG A 80 -6.24 12.83 7.00
N GLN A 81 -6.39 13.04 5.69
CA GLN A 81 -7.64 13.51 5.09
C GLN A 81 -8.76 12.50 5.25
N ARG A 82 -8.49 11.21 5.03
CA ARG A 82 -9.51 10.14 5.07
C ARG A 82 -9.93 9.77 6.49
N TYR A 83 -9.00 9.71 7.44
CA TYR A 83 -9.22 9.16 8.78
C TYR A 83 -9.02 10.15 9.92
N GLY A 84 -8.74 11.43 9.65
CA GLY A 84 -8.42 12.41 10.69
C GLY A 84 -9.50 12.56 11.77
N ASN A 85 -10.78 12.50 11.38
CA ASN A 85 -11.91 12.52 12.32
C ASN A 85 -12.02 11.24 13.14
N TYR A 86 -11.57 10.11 12.58
CA TYR A 86 -11.65 8.79 13.21
C TYR A 86 -10.53 8.57 14.25
N ILE A 87 -9.29 8.99 13.95
CA ILE A 87 -8.11 8.78 14.82
C ILE A 87 -7.73 9.99 15.68
N GLY A 88 -8.42 11.12 15.53
CA GLY A 88 -8.11 12.36 16.25
C GLY A 88 -6.87 13.10 15.71
N SER A 89 -6.52 14.24 16.33
CA SER A 89 -5.39 15.08 15.89
C SER A 89 -4.04 14.65 16.47
N ARG A 90 -4.03 14.08 17.68
CA ARG A 90 -2.82 13.61 18.39
C ARG A 90 -2.66 12.12 18.21
N TYR A 91 -1.41 11.65 18.28
CA TYR A 91 -1.13 10.23 18.23
C TYR A 91 -1.54 9.58 19.55
N ASN A 92 -2.25 8.46 19.47
CA ASN A 92 -2.61 7.64 20.62
C ASN A 92 -2.22 6.18 20.34
N VAL A 93 -1.25 5.67 21.09
CA VAL A 93 -0.70 4.31 20.91
C VAL A 93 -1.72 3.19 21.14
N SER A 94 -2.77 3.46 21.92
CA SER A 94 -3.85 2.50 22.14
C SER A 94 -4.81 2.41 20.94
N GLU A 95 -4.86 3.46 20.11
CA GLU A 95 -5.75 3.56 18.95
C GLU A 95 -5.04 3.31 17.62
N VAL A 96 -3.79 3.77 17.49
CA VAL A 96 -3.00 3.68 16.26
C VAL A 96 -1.63 3.09 16.55
N ARG A 97 -1.22 2.06 15.80
CA ARG A 97 0.13 1.51 15.86
C ARG A 97 0.70 1.35 14.45
N SER A 98 1.97 1.69 14.31
CA SER A 98 2.76 1.40 13.12
C SER A 98 3.80 0.33 13.43
N SER A 99 3.86 -0.68 12.58
CA SER A 99 4.88 -1.72 12.55
C SER A 99 5.64 -1.68 11.23
N VAL A 100 6.90 -2.04 11.27
CA VAL A 100 7.75 -2.28 10.11
C VAL A 100 7.76 -3.79 9.90
N MET A 101 7.24 -4.25 8.77
CA MET A 101 7.28 -5.65 8.35
C MET A 101 8.34 -5.80 7.25
N ALA A 102 9.62 -5.66 7.62
CA ALA A 102 10.71 -5.67 6.66
C ALA A 102 12.03 -6.08 7.31
N THR A 103 12.69 -7.07 6.72
CA THR A 103 14.03 -7.54 7.14
C THR A 103 15.14 -6.51 6.89
N SER A 104 14.87 -5.41 6.17
CA SER A 104 15.85 -4.36 5.89
C SER A 104 15.49 -3.07 6.64
N VAL A 105 16.25 -2.84 7.70
CA VAL A 105 15.91 -2.00 8.85
C VAL A 105 15.85 -0.50 8.54
N ASP A 106 16.51 0.00 7.49
CA ASP A 106 16.60 1.46 7.29
C ASP A 106 15.47 2.03 6.43
N ARG A 107 15.32 1.58 5.19
CA ARG A 107 14.36 2.20 4.25
C ARG A 107 12.89 2.00 4.64
N ALA A 108 12.54 0.86 5.24
CA ALA A 108 11.17 0.61 5.68
C ALA A 108 10.84 1.41 6.95
N THR A 109 11.85 1.64 7.80
CA THR A 109 11.76 2.54 8.96
C THR A 109 11.63 4.00 8.54
N GLU A 110 12.53 4.49 7.68
CA GLU A 110 12.44 5.84 7.09
C GLU A 110 11.08 6.04 6.40
N SER A 111 10.59 4.99 5.75
CA SER A 111 9.28 5.00 5.12
C SER A 111 8.13 5.15 6.11
N ALA A 112 8.18 4.43 7.23
CA ALA A 112 7.19 4.56 8.29
C ALA A 112 7.21 5.97 8.88
N GLN A 113 8.41 6.52 9.15
CA GLN A 113 8.56 7.87 9.67
C GLN A 113 7.98 8.93 8.72
N ALA A 114 8.30 8.85 7.42
CA ALA A 114 7.80 9.80 6.42
C ALA A 114 6.25 9.75 6.30
N MET A 115 5.67 8.55 6.32
CA MET A 115 4.21 8.36 6.31
C MET A 115 3.56 8.92 7.57
N LEU A 116 4.08 8.56 8.75
CA LEU A 116 3.56 9.04 10.03
C LEU A 116 3.67 10.56 10.18
N ARG A 117 4.70 11.18 9.58
CA ARG A 117 4.84 12.64 9.54
C ARG A 117 3.72 13.31 8.74
N GLY A 118 3.23 12.67 7.68
CA GLY A 118 2.05 13.13 6.93
C GLY A 118 0.74 12.87 7.67
N LEU A 119 0.64 11.75 8.39
CA LEU A 119 -0.55 11.36 9.15
C LEU A 119 -0.76 12.20 10.41
N PHE A 120 0.33 12.52 11.13
CA PHE A 120 0.31 13.28 12.37
C PHE A 120 1.22 14.53 12.24
N PRO A 121 0.69 15.66 11.73
CA PRO A 121 1.48 16.84 11.42
C PRO A 121 1.89 17.66 12.66
N MET A 122 1.25 17.46 13.81
CA MET A 122 1.71 18.07 15.05
C MET A 122 3.05 17.48 15.48
N TRP A 123 3.91 18.32 16.06
CA TRP A 123 5.22 17.91 16.52
C TRP A 123 5.08 17.02 17.76
N GLN A 124 5.21 15.71 17.57
CA GLN A 124 5.18 14.71 18.64
C GLN A 124 6.00 13.48 18.19
N PRO A 125 6.67 12.77 19.12
CA PRO A 125 7.24 11.47 18.83
C PRO A 125 6.12 10.48 18.46
N VAL A 126 6.24 9.84 17.30
CA VAL A 126 5.36 8.73 16.92
C VAL A 126 6.21 7.46 16.83
N PRO A 127 6.07 6.52 17.78
CA PRO A 127 6.84 5.29 17.76
C PRO A 127 6.41 4.38 16.60
N PHE A 128 7.39 3.63 16.09
CA PHE A 128 7.18 2.50 15.20
C PHE A 128 7.89 1.28 15.80
N HIS A 129 7.39 0.09 15.49
CA HIS A 129 7.94 -1.15 16.01
C HIS A 129 8.58 -1.95 14.86
N SER A 130 9.75 -2.56 15.08
CA SER A 130 10.47 -3.36 14.07
C SER A 130 9.81 -4.71 13.78
N THR A 131 8.96 -5.18 14.70
CA THR A 131 8.05 -6.32 14.55
C THR A 131 6.76 -6.00 15.29
N THR A 132 5.63 -6.61 14.93
CA THR A 132 4.44 -6.48 15.75
C THR A 132 4.66 -7.28 17.05
N PRO A 133 4.66 -6.65 18.25
CA PRO A 133 4.94 -7.38 19.48
C PRO A 133 3.94 -8.51 19.70
N GLY A 134 4.43 -9.74 19.88
CA GLY A 134 3.62 -10.93 20.12
C GLY A 134 3.06 -11.62 18.87
N GLU A 135 3.42 -11.18 17.66
CA GLU A 135 3.03 -11.83 16.40
C GLU A 135 4.30 -12.32 15.67
N PRO A 136 4.30 -13.55 15.10
CA PRO A 136 5.42 -14.02 14.30
C PRO A 136 5.61 -13.08 13.11
N ASP A 137 6.85 -12.68 12.81
CA ASP A 137 7.14 -11.89 11.61
C ASP A 137 6.68 -12.69 10.39
N PRO A 138 5.59 -12.27 9.71
CA PRO A 138 5.08 -13.04 8.58
C PRO A 138 6.01 -12.92 7.37
N VAL A 139 7.01 -12.03 7.42
CA VAL A 139 8.01 -11.82 6.37
C VAL A 139 9.16 -12.80 6.56
N SER A 140 8.86 -14.08 6.37
CA SER A 140 9.86 -15.12 6.22
C SER A 140 10.55 -15.00 4.85
N SER A 141 11.82 -14.61 4.91
CA SER A 141 12.88 -14.86 3.91
C SER A 141 12.72 -14.28 2.49
N ASP A 142 13.29 -13.08 2.29
CA ASP A 142 14.13 -12.87 1.11
C ASP A 142 15.31 -11.95 1.46
N HIS A 143 16.33 -12.51 2.11
CA HIS A 143 17.59 -11.84 2.44
C HIS A 143 18.40 -11.43 1.18
N ASN A 144 17.85 -11.62 -0.03
CA ASN A 144 18.53 -11.39 -1.29
C ASN A 144 17.61 -10.79 -2.37
N ALA A 145 16.73 -9.85 -2.01
CA ALA A 145 16.04 -9.01 -2.99
C ALA A 145 17.06 -8.10 -3.72
N LYS A 146 17.87 -8.71 -4.61
CA LYS A 146 18.77 -8.03 -5.53
C LYS A 146 17.91 -7.06 -6.32
N VAL A 147 18.27 -5.79 -6.31
CA VAL A 147 17.63 -4.80 -7.18
C VAL A 147 17.94 -5.21 -8.61
N GLY A 148 16.93 -5.77 -9.28
CA GLY A 148 17.06 -6.16 -10.67
C GLY A 148 17.19 -4.93 -11.57
N LEU A 149 17.92 -5.08 -12.68
CA LEU A 149 18.14 -4.05 -13.68
C LEU A 149 16.87 -3.24 -14.03
N ALA A 150 15.72 -3.93 -14.19
CA ALA A 150 14.42 -3.30 -14.45
C ALA A 150 13.99 -2.25 -13.40
N GLU A 151 14.27 -2.47 -12.12
CA GLU A 151 13.95 -1.47 -11.08
C GLU A 151 14.82 -0.22 -11.22
N VAL A 152 16.11 -0.40 -11.46
CA VAL A 152 17.05 0.71 -11.61
C VAL A 152 16.72 1.55 -12.83
N LEU A 153 16.48 0.91 -13.97
CA LEU A 153 16.12 1.62 -15.20
C LEU A 153 14.86 2.47 -15.02
N ARG A 154 13.89 1.96 -14.23
CA ARG A 154 12.68 2.71 -13.88
C ARG A 154 13.00 3.90 -12.97
N ILE A 155 13.80 3.69 -11.92
CA ILE A 155 14.24 4.73 -10.99
C ILE A 155 14.93 5.86 -11.78
N HIS A 156 15.96 5.54 -12.55
CA HIS A 156 16.73 6.52 -13.31
C HIS A 156 15.83 7.31 -14.28
N ASN A 157 15.04 6.63 -15.10
CA ASN A 157 14.24 7.29 -16.13
C ASN A 157 13.06 8.10 -15.55
N LEU A 158 12.14 7.45 -14.83
CA LEU A 158 10.86 8.06 -14.47
C LEU A 158 10.93 8.94 -13.22
N LEU A 159 11.88 8.69 -12.31
CA LEU A 159 11.87 9.31 -10.98
C LEU A 159 12.97 10.33 -10.77
N HIS A 160 14.05 10.26 -11.56
CA HIS A 160 15.20 11.15 -11.42
C HIS A 160 15.61 11.86 -12.71
N ASN A 161 14.87 11.68 -13.81
CA ASN A 161 15.15 12.30 -15.11
C ASN A 161 16.62 12.07 -15.57
N MET A 162 17.15 10.89 -15.23
CA MET A 162 18.51 10.48 -15.57
C MET A 162 18.52 9.87 -16.97
N THR A 163 19.34 10.44 -17.85
CA THR A 163 19.58 9.90 -19.21
C THR A 163 19.94 8.41 -19.19
N GLN A 164 19.29 7.65 -20.05
CA GLN A 164 19.50 6.21 -20.22
C GLN A 164 20.46 5.94 -21.37
N PRO A 165 21.19 4.80 -21.36
CA PRO A 165 22.04 4.41 -22.48
C PRO A 165 21.20 3.98 -23.70
N ASP A 166 21.66 4.28 -24.91
CA ASP A 166 20.91 4.06 -26.16
C ASP A 166 20.50 2.61 -26.40
N TRP A 167 21.32 1.65 -25.95
CA TRP A 167 21.02 0.21 -26.09
C TRP A 167 19.70 -0.16 -25.42
N LEU A 168 19.24 0.63 -24.44
CA LEU A 168 17.99 0.42 -23.75
C LEU A 168 16.77 0.59 -24.65
N TYR A 169 16.87 1.45 -25.67
CA TYR A 169 15.81 1.75 -26.63
C TYR A 169 15.91 0.94 -27.92
N LYS A 170 16.92 0.07 -28.05
CA LYS A 170 17.04 -0.86 -29.17
C LYS A 170 15.80 -1.75 -29.24
N LYS A 171 15.15 -1.78 -30.41
CA LYS A 171 13.99 -2.64 -30.69
C LYS A 171 14.41 -4.02 -31.18
N TRP A 172 13.65 -5.04 -30.80
CA TRP A 172 13.95 -6.43 -31.12
C TRP A 172 12.80 -7.08 -31.94
N PRO A 173 13.00 -7.38 -33.23
CA PRO A 173 11.96 -7.95 -34.09
C PRO A 173 11.36 -9.27 -33.55
N ASN A 174 12.19 -10.11 -32.93
CA ASN A 174 11.77 -11.39 -32.34
C ASN A 174 10.96 -11.24 -31.03
N HIS A 175 10.75 -10.01 -30.57
CA HIS A 175 9.99 -9.68 -29.36
C HIS A 175 8.92 -8.63 -29.67
N ASN A 176 8.18 -8.81 -30.77
CA ASN A 176 7.12 -7.88 -31.21
C ASN A 176 7.59 -6.42 -31.31
N TYR A 177 8.86 -6.21 -31.69
CA TYR A 177 9.49 -4.88 -31.77
C TYR A 177 9.54 -4.11 -30.44
N ASP A 178 9.43 -4.80 -29.30
CA ASP A 178 9.69 -4.23 -27.98
C ASP A 178 11.13 -3.69 -27.89
N THR A 179 11.29 -2.59 -27.16
CA THR A 179 12.60 -2.08 -26.73
C THR A 179 13.25 -2.98 -25.68
N THR A 180 14.57 -2.91 -25.53
CA THR A 180 15.27 -3.61 -24.44
C THR A 180 14.68 -3.27 -23.07
N TYR A 181 14.28 -2.01 -22.84
CA TYR A 181 13.59 -1.59 -21.62
C TYR A 181 12.29 -2.38 -21.38
N GLU A 182 11.41 -2.42 -22.38
CA GLU A 182 10.12 -3.09 -22.28
C GLU A 182 10.29 -4.59 -22.04
N ILE A 183 11.24 -5.23 -22.73
CA ILE A 183 11.58 -6.64 -22.52
C ILE A 183 12.02 -6.88 -21.08
N VAL A 184 12.94 -6.04 -20.56
CA VAL A 184 13.46 -6.16 -19.19
C VAL A 184 12.34 -5.94 -18.14
N GLN A 185 11.41 -5.00 -18.37
CA GLN A 185 10.24 -4.82 -17.51
C GLN A 185 9.29 -6.03 -17.56
N LYS A 186 9.02 -6.57 -18.76
CA LYS A 186 8.18 -7.77 -18.95
C LYS A 186 8.79 -9.00 -18.26
N ILE A 187 10.11 -9.19 -18.36
CA ILE A 187 10.83 -10.27 -17.66
C ILE A 187 10.68 -10.13 -16.14
N LYS A 188 10.87 -8.91 -15.59
CA LYS A 188 10.68 -8.67 -14.16
C LYS A 188 9.26 -8.97 -13.71
N LEU A 189 8.26 -8.49 -14.46
CA LEU A 189 6.86 -8.73 -14.14
C LEU A 189 6.57 -10.24 -14.12
N ARG A 190 6.92 -10.96 -15.18
CA ARG A 190 6.73 -12.43 -15.28
C ARG A 190 7.47 -13.17 -14.18
N SER A 191 8.73 -12.81 -13.90
CA SER A 191 9.51 -13.40 -12.82
C SER A 191 8.85 -13.21 -11.45
N ARG A 192 8.24 -12.04 -11.22
CA ARG A 192 7.50 -11.79 -9.98
C ARG A 192 6.20 -12.60 -9.92
N LEU A 193 5.39 -12.58 -10.98
CA LEU A 193 4.11 -13.29 -11.01
C LEU A 193 4.29 -14.82 -10.93
N ASN A 194 5.35 -15.38 -11.51
CA ASN A 194 5.66 -16.82 -11.42
C ASN A 194 5.92 -17.32 -9.99
N GLN A 195 6.24 -16.42 -9.06
CA GLN A 195 6.37 -16.76 -7.64
C GLN A 195 5.02 -17.03 -6.97
N PHE A 196 3.91 -16.58 -7.57
CA PHE A 196 2.56 -16.62 -6.99
C PHE A 196 1.50 -17.15 -7.98
N ASN A 197 1.92 -17.79 -9.07
CA ASN A 197 1.05 -18.21 -10.19
C ASN A 197 0.14 -19.42 -9.91
N SER A 198 -0.07 -19.79 -8.65
CA SER A 198 -1.05 -20.79 -8.25
C SER A 198 -1.62 -20.45 -6.87
N PRO A 199 -2.87 -20.88 -6.55
CA PRO A 199 -3.46 -20.68 -5.23
C PRO A 199 -2.55 -21.20 -4.10
N THR A 200 -1.92 -22.36 -4.30
CA THR A 200 -0.98 -22.94 -3.32
C THR A 200 0.23 -22.05 -3.08
N LYS A 201 0.87 -21.53 -4.14
CA LYS A 201 2.03 -20.64 -4.00
C LYS A 201 1.66 -19.31 -3.34
N ALA A 202 0.52 -18.75 -3.74
CA ALA A 202 -0.01 -17.54 -3.13
C ALA A 202 -0.26 -17.73 -1.63
N MET A 203 -0.89 -18.84 -1.24
CA MET A 203 -1.14 -19.17 0.16
C MET A 203 0.14 -19.47 0.96
N LEU A 204 1.13 -20.16 0.38
CA LEU A 204 2.40 -20.43 1.05
C LEU A 204 3.23 -19.16 1.32
N ARG A 205 3.10 -18.14 0.47
CA ARG A 205 3.89 -16.89 0.58
C ARG A 205 3.14 -15.77 1.30
N GLY A 206 1.85 -15.61 1.02
CA GLY A 206 1.02 -14.51 1.52
C GLY A 206 -0.09 -14.95 2.47
N GLY A 207 -0.36 -16.25 2.58
CA GLY A 207 -1.49 -16.77 3.36
C GLY A 207 -1.40 -16.51 4.86
N LEU A 208 -0.20 -16.47 5.43
CA LEU A 208 0.00 -16.11 6.85
C LEU A 208 -0.44 -14.65 7.11
N LEU A 209 0.02 -13.72 6.27
CA LEU A 209 -0.34 -12.31 6.38
C LEU A 209 -1.83 -12.08 6.03
N ALA A 210 -2.35 -12.79 5.03
CA ALA A 210 -3.78 -12.75 4.69
C ALA A 210 -4.64 -13.26 5.86
N GLY A 211 -4.25 -14.38 6.46
CA GLY A 211 -4.89 -14.94 7.65
C GLY A 211 -4.86 -13.96 8.82
N HIS A 212 -3.75 -13.25 9.02
CA HIS A 212 -3.64 -12.20 10.03
C HIS A 212 -4.60 -11.02 9.76
N PHE A 213 -4.62 -10.53 8.52
CA PHE A 213 -5.54 -9.47 8.09
C PHE A 213 -7.00 -9.86 8.33
N LEU A 214 -7.39 -11.06 7.93
CA LEU A 214 -8.75 -11.57 8.08
C LEU A 214 -9.10 -11.83 9.55
N GLN A 215 -8.17 -12.39 10.34
CA GLN A 215 -8.40 -12.68 11.76
C GLN A 215 -8.64 -11.40 12.55
N ARG A 216 -7.93 -10.30 12.25
CA ARG A 216 -8.20 -9.00 12.89
C ARG A 216 -9.59 -8.49 12.54
N ALA A 217 -10.00 -8.54 11.27
CA ALA A 217 -11.34 -8.15 10.86
C ALA A 217 -12.44 -9.00 11.54
N LEU A 218 -12.23 -10.31 11.65
CA LEU A 218 -13.12 -11.22 12.37
C LEU A 218 -13.16 -10.94 13.88
N ASN A 219 -12.05 -10.55 14.48
CA ASN A 219 -12.01 -10.19 15.89
C ASN A 219 -12.83 -8.91 16.15
N VAL A 220 -12.74 -7.91 15.26
CA VAL A 220 -13.59 -6.71 15.31
C VAL A 220 -15.06 -7.08 15.24
N SER A 221 -15.45 -7.95 14.29
CA SER A 221 -16.86 -8.34 14.14
C SER A 221 -17.41 -9.13 15.34
N LYS A 222 -16.53 -9.84 16.06
CA LYS A 222 -16.84 -10.54 17.31
C LYS A 222 -16.79 -9.65 18.56
N GLY A 223 -16.50 -8.36 18.42
CA GLY A 223 -16.36 -7.43 19.55
C GLY A 223 -15.12 -7.67 20.42
N VAL A 224 -14.12 -8.39 19.91
CA VAL A 224 -12.85 -8.60 20.62
C VAL A 224 -12.07 -7.30 20.61
N ARG A 225 -11.66 -6.83 21.80
CA ARG A 225 -10.86 -5.62 21.93
C ARG A 225 -9.49 -5.81 21.29
N LEU A 226 -9.22 -5.03 20.25
CA LEU A 226 -7.91 -5.03 19.59
C LEU A 226 -6.94 -4.01 20.20
N SER A 227 -5.65 -4.32 20.07
CA SER A 227 -4.53 -3.41 20.29
C SER A 227 -3.68 -3.39 19.01
N PRO A 228 -3.57 -2.25 18.30
CA PRO A 228 -4.31 -0.99 18.50
C PRO A 228 -5.81 -1.16 18.21
N SER A 229 -6.67 -0.31 18.80
CA SER A 229 -8.13 -0.43 18.71
C SER A 229 -8.74 0.15 17.44
N LYS A 230 -8.08 1.09 16.76
CA LYS A 230 -8.63 1.77 15.58
C LYS A 230 -7.88 1.49 14.29
N MET A 231 -6.55 1.53 14.30
CA MET A 231 -5.74 1.52 13.09
C MET A 231 -4.41 0.78 13.27
N MET A 232 -4.16 -0.22 12.42
CA MET A 232 -2.87 -0.92 12.35
C MET A 232 -2.17 -0.67 11.01
N LEU A 233 -0.94 -0.17 11.06
CA LEU A 233 -0.20 0.31 9.90
C LEU A 233 1.08 -0.50 9.71
N TYR A 234 1.36 -0.92 8.48
CA TYR A 234 2.51 -1.78 8.15
C TYR A 234 3.35 -1.18 7.01
N SER A 235 4.61 -0.84 7.33
CA SER A 235 5.61 -0.46 6.32
C SER A 235 6.33 -1.71 5.82
N SER A 236 6.36 -1.97 4.50
CA SER A 236 6.90 -3.22 3.95
C SER A 236 7.47 -3.07 2.53
N HIS A 237 7.56 -4.20 1.80
CA HIS A 237 8.09 -4.32 0.44
C HIS A 237 7.04 -4.80 -0.56
N ASP A 238 7.33 -4.64 -1.85
CA ASP A 238 6.56 -5.25 -2.94
C ASP A 238 6.47 -6.77 -2.79
N VAL A 239 7.57 -7.41 -2.36
CA VAL A 239 7.62 -8.85 -2.12
C VAL A 239 6.71 -9.34 -1.00
N THR A 240 6.20 -8.44 -0.14
CA THR A 240 5.23 -8.76 0.91
C THR A 240 3.80 -8.49 0.45
N ILE A 241 3.59 -7.37 -0.23
CA ILE A 241 2.25 -6.95 -0.67
C ILE A 241 1.76 -7.79 -1.85
N GLN A 242 2.63 -8.10 -2.81
CA GLN A 242 2.25 -8.89 -3.97
C GLN A 242 1.65 -10.25 -3.56
N PRO A 243 2.33 -11.11 -2.75
CA PRO A 243 1.74 -12.37 -2.33
C PRO A 243 0.46 -12.19 -1.50
N LEU A 244 0.36 -11.14 -0.68
CA LEU A 244 -0.88 -10.83 0.05
C LEU A 244 -2.05 -10.59 -0.91
N LEU A 245 -1.85 -9.78 -1.96
CA LEU A 245 -2.87 -9.53 -2.98
C LEU A 245 -3.30 -10.81 -3.70
N HIS A 246 -2.34 -11.69 -4.03
CA HIS A 246 -2.65 -13.00 -4.63
C HIS A 246 -3.40 -13.92 -3.65
N ALA A 247 -2.99 -13.98 -2.38
CA ALA A 247 -3.64 -14.82 -1.37
C ALA A 247 -5.08 -14.36 -1.07
N LEU A 248 -5.33 -13.05 -1.14
CA LEU A 248 -6.68 -12.47 -1.00
C LEU A 248 -7.52 -12.56 -2.30
N GLY A 249 -6.93 -12.99 -3.42
CA GLY A 249 -7.64 -13.09 -4.71
C GLY A 249 -7.96 -11.75 -5.38
N ILE A 250 -7.30 -10.65 -4.95
CA ILE A 250 -7.58 -9.26 -5.41
C ILE A 250 -6.43 -8.66 -6.24
N ASN A 251 -5.48 -9.50 -6.65
CA ASN A 251 -4.35 -9.07 -7.46
C ASN A 251 -4.79 -8.66 -8.88
N ASN A 252 -4.06 -7.74 -9.50
CA ASN A 252 -4.32 -7.25 -10.86
C ASN A 252 -3.19 -7.56 -11.85
N ASP A 253 -2.30 -8.50 -11.50
CA ASP A 253 -1.12 -8.89 -12.28
C ASP A 253 -0.18 -7.73 -12.64
N LEU A 254 -0.19 -6.65 -11.85
CA LEU A 254 0.76 -5.54 -11.95
C LEU A 254 1.75 -5.54 -10.78
N LEU A 255 2.92 -4.93 -11.00
CA LEU A 255 3.89 -4.69 -9.91
C LEU A 255 3.38 -3.62 -8.96
N VAL A 256 3.49 -3.88 -7.66
CA VAL A 256 3.24 -2.88 -6.59
C VAL A 256 4.17 -1.67 -6.78
N PRO A 257 3.66 -0.45 -7.06
CA PRO A 257 4.49 0.74 -7.22
C PRO A 257 5.01 1.24 -5.87
N TYR A 258 5.99 2.14 -5.88
CA TYR A 258 6.43 2.83 -4.67
C TYR A 258 5.29 3.56 -3.99
N ALA A 259 5.26 3.50 -2.65
CA ALA A 259 4.15 3.97 -1.83
C ALA A 259 2.77 3.38 -2.19
N GLY A 260 2.71 2.32 -3.01
CA GLY A 260 1.49 1.55 -3.26
C GLY A 260 1.01 0.92 -1.95
N CYS A 261 -0.26 1.11 -1.64
CA CYS A 261 -0.82 0.79 -0.33
C CYS A 261 -2.12 -0.01 -0.47
N LEU A 262 -2.18 -1.16 0.19
CA LEU A 262 -3.41 -1.90 0.41
C LEU A 262 -4.02 -1.47 1.73
N ILE A 263 -5.31 -1.16 1.72
CA ILE A 263 -6.08 -0.70 2.87
C ILE A 263 -7.28 -1.63 3.03
N MET A 264 -7.49 -2.15 4.23
CA MET A 264 -8.69 -2.89 4.60
C MET A 264 -9.41 -2.11 5.70
N GLU A 265 -10.67 -1.79 5.44
CA GLU A 265 -11.57 -1.07 6.33
C GLU A 265 -12.67 -2.03 6.79
N VAL A 266 -12.98 -1.99 8.08
CA VAL A 266 -14.10 -2.74 8.65
C VAL A 266 -15.16 -1.73 9.06
N TYR A 267 -16.37 -1.94 8.57
CA TYR A 267 -17.53 -1.12 8.85
C TYR A 267 -18.56 -1.91 9.67
N LYS A 268 -19.28 -1.22 10.54
CA LYS A 268 -20.46 -1.73 11.23
C LYS A 268 -21.69 -1.01 10.70
N THR A 269 -22.64 -1.75 10.14
CA THR A 269 -23.90 -1.18 9.65
C THR A 269 -24.84 -0.90 10.80
N TRP A 270 -25.81 -0.01 10.58
CA TRP A 270 -26.89 0.27 11.53
C TRP A 270 -27.69 -0.99 11.94
N ALA A 271 -27.75 -2.00 11.05
CA ALA A 271 -28.38 -3.30 11.32
C ALA A 271 -27.50 -4.23 12.18
N GLY A 272 -26.35 -3.76 12.67
CA GLY A 272 -25.41 -4.53 13.48
C GLY A 272 -24.57 -5.53 12.69
N LYS A 273 -24.61 -5.50 11.36
CA LYS A 273 -23.76 -6.36 10.50
C LYS A 273 -22.39 -5.71 10.31
N PHE A 274 -21.39 -6.54 9.99
CA PHE A 274 -20.05 -6.06 9.67
C PHE A 274 -19.75 -6.26 8.19
N GLU A 275 -19.13 -5.26 7.58
CA GLU A 275 -18.71 -5.25 6.19
C GLU A 275 -17.22 -4.95 6.11
N VAL A 276 -16.54 -5.56 5.13
CA VAL A 276 -15.12 -5.30 4.87
C VAL A 276 -14.99 -4.67 3.49
N GLU A 277 -14.29 -3.54 3.43
CA GLU A 277 -13.92 -2.89 2.19
C GLU A 277 -12.40 -2.97 2.02
N VAL A 278 -11.95 -3.28 0.81
CA VAL A 278 -10.53 -3.35 0.49
C VAL A 278 -10.22 -2.38 -0.64
N CYS A 279 -9.35 -1.42 -0.35
CA CYS A 279 -8.92 -0.38 -1.27
C CYS A 279 -7.44 -0.53 -1.61
N TYR A 280 -7.08 -0.25 -2.86
CA TYR A 280 -5.69 -0.15 -3.28
C TYR A 280 -5.35 1.29 -3.70
N HIS A 281 -4.59 1.99 -2.87
CA HIS A 281 -4.13 3.34 -3.14
C HIS A 281 -2.79 3.32 -3.89
N LYS A 282 -2.72 4.06 -4.99
CA LYS A 282 -1.49 4.36 -5.72
C LYS A 282 -1.39 5.86 -5.95
N LEU A 283 -0.19 6.42 -5.79
CA LEU A 283 0.06 7.81 -6.18
C LEU A 283 0.09 7.91 -7.72
N THR A 284 -0.68 8.83 -8.26
CA THR A 284 -0.57 9.28 -9.65
C THR A 284 0.42 10.45 -9.68
N PHE A 285 1.44 10.35 -10.54
CA PHE A 285 2.40 11.43 -10.82
C PHE A 285 2.07 12.05 -12.17
#